data_AF-A0AAV0HJD5-F1
#
_entry.id   AF-A0AAV0HJD5-F1
#
_cell.length_a   1.000
_cell.length_b   1.000
_cell.length_c   1.000
_cell.angle_alpha   90.00
_cell.angle_beta   90.00
_cell.angle_gamma   90.00
#
_symmetry.space_group_name_H-M   'P 1'
#
loop_
_entity.id
_entity.type
_entity.pdbx_description
1 polymer ?
#
loop_
_entity_poly.entity_id
_entity_poly.type
_entity_poly.pdbx_seq_one_letter_code
_entity_poly.pdbx_strand_id
1 'polypeptide(L)'
;MAIKDGCGTSFWLDRWVGDGEPLLDRALDSARNLDPGQPVAAFVNTRGEWNVELLAEFLPPDAISQVIGVQPPIAGSGEDVAIWFPEDDGRFRVRSAYDLAINEEELARDFDWRTIWRWEGPARIRHFLWLAARERLLTNEERGRRHLTEDTACPLCRTDSESVLHVLRDCSFSRLIWLQQIPSSECQPFFGANLHDWLLHNLRSQSNSLEFGITCWSLWRTRNDRVFAGKIITPETFLHRVRAWIPVVRNALDKDRLINKPSPPARTELRGLGAAGGLIRDHIGRCLSAFTLNLGACTITQAELRGAVEGLQVVWDRGYRKVRVQLDSQCPVHLIGRTDTEEHHCAAILARFRELMSRPWEVEVEHVYREGNRCADFLASRGHVVPFGFHEVVSSDPMLSYWIMYDCQGVSEPRLVLNER
;
A
#
# COMPACT_ATOMS: atom_id res chain seq x y z
N MET A 1 -25.81 29.31 -0.45
CA MET A 1 -25.38 30.63 0.05
C MET A 1 -26.27 31.01 1.23
N ALA A 2 -25.72 31.69 2.25
CA ALA A 2 -26.52 32.38 3.26
C ALA A 2 -26.69 33.84 2.84
N ILE A 3 -27.94 34.22 2.56
CA ILE A 3 -28.29 35.56 2.07
C ILE A 3 -28.36 36.54 3.24
N LYS A 4 -27.71 37.70 3.08
CA LYS A 4 -27.75 38.83 4.00
C LYS A 4 -28.27 40.08 3.31
N ASP A 5 -27.40 40.91 2.74
CA ASP A 5 -27.82 42.06 1.95
C ASP A 5 -28.31 41.70 0.55
N GLY A 6 -28.06 40.45 0.10
CA GLY A 6 -28.53 39.91 -1.17
C GLY A 6 -27.92 40.58 -2.40
N CYS A 7 -26.85 41.37 -2.24
CA CYS A 7 -26.23 42.11 -3.33
C CYS A 7 -25.13 41.31 -4.05
N GLY A 8 -24.51 40.35 -3.35
CA GLY A 8 -23.38 39.57 -3.86
C GLY A 8 -23.77 38.21 -4.47
N THR A 9 -24.98 37.75 -4.21
CA THR A 9 -25.50 36.47 -4.71
C THR A 9 -26.43 36.69 -5.91
N SER A 10 -26.19 35.97 -7.00
CA SER A 10 -27.10 35.93 -8.16
C SER A 10 -28.40 35.19 -7.80
N PHE A 11 -29.53 35.82 -8.11
CA PHE A 11 -30.84 35.21 -7.94
C PHE A 11 -30.99 33.93 -8.76
N TRP A 12 -30.45 33.90 -9.98
CA TRP A 12 -30.66 32.82 -10.95
C TRP A 12 -29.59 31.75 -10.93
N LEU A 13 -28.31 32.15 -10.86
CA LEU A 13 -27.16 31.27 -11.09
C LEU A 13 -26.66 30.60 -9.81
N ASP A 14 -26.76 31.29 -8.67
CA ASP A 14 -26.22 30.78 -7.42
C ASP A 14 -27.20 29.84 -6.71
N ARG A 15 -26.64 28.96 -5.90
CA ARG A 15 -27.37 27.96 -5.13
C ARG A 15 -27.69 28.52 -3.74
N TRP A 16 -28.83 29.19 -3.61
CA TRP A 16 -29.23 29.88 -2.38
C TRP A 16 -30.63 29.55 -1.87
N VAL A 17 -31.37 28.69 -2.58
CA VAL A 17 -32.74 28.27 -2.23
C VAL A 17 -32.84 26.74 -2.23
N GLY A 18 -33.62 26.20 -1.28
CA GLY A 18 -34.00 24.78 -1.25
C GLY A 18 -32.81 23.83 -1.22
N ASP A 19 -32.88 22.78 -2.04
CA ASP A 19 -31.93 21.64 -2.09
C ASP A 19 -30.59 21.97 -2.77
N GLY A 20 -30.34 23.25 -3.08
CA GLY A 20 -29.08 23.72 -3.63
C GLY A 20 -28.97 23.63 -5.16
N GLU A 21 -30.09 23.64 -5.89
CA GLU A 21 -30.12 23.81 -7.35
C GLU A 21 -30.31 25.27 -7.76
N PRO A 22 -29.71 25.74 -8.88
CA PRO A 22 -29.96 27.08 -9.41
C PRO A 22 -31.43 27.30 -9.78
N LEU A 23 -31.99 28.47 -9.46
CA LEU A 23 -33.37 28.80 -9.85
C LEU A 23 -33.55 28.94 -11.36
N LEU A 24 -32.46 29.20 -12.10
CA LEU A 24 -32.47 29.26 -13.56
C LEU A 24 -33.00 27.97 -14.20
N ASP A 25 -32.66 26.81 -13.64
CA ASP A 25 -33.08 25.50 -14.17
C ASP A 25 -34.59 25.25 -13.99
N ARG A 26 -35.25 26.10 -13.19
CA ARG A 26 -36.69 26.06 -12.90
C ARG A 26 -37.43 27.29 -13.41
N ALA A 27 -36.75 28.17 -14.14
CA ALA A 27 -37.32 29.40 -14.64
C ALA A 27 -38.38 29.12 -15.74
N LEU A 28 -39.45 29.90 -15.73
CA LEU A 28 -40.45 29.90 -16.80
C LEU A 28 -39.88 30.53 -18.08
N ASP A 29 -40.49 30.25 -19.23
CA ASP A 29 -40.05 30.80 -20.53
C ASP A 29 -40.03 32.34 -20.57
N SER A 30 -40.84 32.99 -19.74
CA SER A 30 -40.87 34.44 -19.54
C SER A 30 -39.55 35.02 -19.01
N ALA A 31 -38.72 34.22 -18.33
CA ALA A 31 -37.43 34.64 -17.80
C ALA A 31 -36.27 34.58 -18.81
N ARG A 32 -36.49 34.08 -20.04
CA ARG A 32 -35.43 33.85 -21.04
C ARG A 32 -34.59 35.08 -21.43
N ASN A 33 -35.13 36.29 -21.27
CA ASN A 33 -34.46 37.55 -21.63
C ASN A 33 -33.94 38.33 -20.40
N LEU A 34 -34.07 37.79 -19.19
CA LEU A 34 -33.55 38.43 -18.00
C LEU A 34 -32.04 38.29 -17.93
N ASP A 35 -31.41 39.25 -17.25
CA ASP A 35 -30.00 39.15 -16.90
C ASP A 35 -29.83 38.06 -15.81
N PRO A 36 -29.15 36.94 -16.07
CA PRO A 36 -28.95 35.91 -15.07
C PRO A 36 -28.06 36.39 -13.90
N GLY A 37 -27.35 37.51 -14.05
CA GLY A 37 -26.54 38.13 -13.01
C GLY A 37 -27.33 38.98 -12.00
N GLN A 38 -28.66 39.10 -12.12
CA GLN A 38 -29.46 39.91 -11.20
C GLN A 38 -29.27 39.47 -9.74
N PRO A 39 -29.03 40.42 -8.81
CA PRO A 39 -28.82 40.09 -7.40
C PRO A 39 -30.13 39.66 -6.73
N VAL A 40 -30.04 38.86 -5.67
CA VAL A 40 -31.19 38.45 -4.86
C VAL A 40 -31.99 39.66 -4.34
N ALA A 41 -31.31 40.75 -3.99
CA ALA A 41 -31.91 42.00 -3.56
C ALA A 41 -32.78 42.71 -4.63
N ALA A 42 -32.69 42.34 -5.90
CA ALA A 42 -33.56 42.90 -6.96
C ALA A 42 -35.00 42.38 -6.90
N PHE A 43 -35.25 41.31 -6.14
CA PHE A 43 -36.54 40.61 -6.07
C PHE A 43 -37.33 40.90 -4.79
N VAL A 44 -36.93 41.92 -4.03
CA VAL A 44 -37.70 42.46 -2.89
C VAL A 44 -38.45 43.74 -3.27
N ASN A 45 -39.58 43.97 -2.61
CA ASN A 45 -40.37 45.19 -2.76
C ASN A 45 -39.80 46.34 -1.90
N THR A 46 -40.40 47.53 -2.00
CA THR A 46 -39.97 48.73 -1.26
C THR A 46 -40.15 48.62 0.27
N ARG A 47 -40.85 47.59 0.76
CA ARG A 47 -41.02 47.29 2.19
C ARG A 47 -39.97 46.30 2.71
N GLY A 48 -39.10 45.80 1.84
CA GLY A 48 -38.10 44.78 2.17
C GLY A 48 -38.67 43.36 2.25
N GLU A 49 -39.83 43.11 1.66
CA GLU A 49 -40.45 41.77 1.58
C GLU A 49 -40.29 41.19 0.17
N TRP A 50 -40.36 39.87 0.00
CA TRP A 50 -40.34 39.26 -1.33
C TRP A 50 -41.45 39.82 -2.22
N ASN A 51 -41.09 40.19 -3.46
CA ASN A 51 -42.06 40.62 -4.45
C ASN A 51 -42.71 39.40 -5.11
N VAL A 52 -43.72 38.82 -4.46
CA VAL A 52 -44.38 37.58 -4.91
C VAL A 52 -45.02 37.72 -6.30
N GLU A 53 -45.54 38.90 -6.64
CA GLU A 53 -46.11 39.17 -7.97
C GLU A 53 -45.02 39.05 -9.05
N LEU A 54 -43.86 39.67 -8.83
CA LEU A 54 -42.70 39.56 -9.72
C LEU A 54 -42.16 38.13 -9.80
N LEU A 55 -42.10 37.42 -8.67
CA LEU A 55 -41.65 36.02 -8.64
C LEU A 55 -42.59 35.12 -9.46
N ALA A 56 -43.90 35.35 -9.39
CA ALA A 56 -44.91 34.59 -10.13
C ALA A 56 -44.86 34.80 -11.64
N GLU A 57 -44.23 35.87 -12.13
CA GLU A 57 -43.99 36.07 -13.56
C GLU A 57 -42.94 35.12 -14.11
N PHE A 58 -41.99 34.66 -13.28
CA PHE A 58 -40.77 33.98 -13.75
C PHE A 58 -40.53 32.58 -13.15
N LEU A 59 -41.21 32.22 -12.06
CA LEU A 59 -41.02 30.96 -11.36
C LEU A 59 -42.33 30.19 -11.21
N PRO A 60 -42.29 28.84 -11.23
CA PRO A 60 -43.44 28.02 -10.90
C PRO A 60 -43.74 28.05 -9.38
N PRO A 61 -44.99 27.75 -8.95
CA PRO A 61 -45.43 27.91 -7.56
C PRO A 61 -44.59 27.17 -6.50
N ASP A 62 -44.03 26.01 -6.85
CA ASP A 62 -43.14 25.22 -6.01
C ASP A 62 -41.77 25.89 -5.81
N ALA A 63 -41.23 26.55 -6.82
CA ALA A 63 -39.99 27.33 -6.69
C ALA A 63 -40.21 28.61 -5.87
N ILE A 64 -41.35 29.29 -6.09
CA ILE A 64 -41.75 30.47 -5.30
C ILE A 64 -41.85 30.11 -3.81
N SER A 65 -42.44 28.96 -3.50
CA SER A 65 -42.59 28.50 -2.12
C SER A 65 -41.24 28.33 -1.41
N GLN A 66 -40.21 27.87 -2.13
CA GLN A 66 -38.87 27.74 -1.57
C GLN A 66 -38.19 29.11 -1.39
N VAL A 67 -38.36 30.04 -2.34
CA VAL A 67 -37.85 31.42 -2.22
C VAL A 67 -38.44 32.12 -1.00
N ILE A 68 -39.77 32.03 -0.82
CA ILE A 68 -40.48 32.64 0.31
C ILE A 68 -40.04 32.04 1.66
N GLY A 69 -39.60 30.78 1.66
CA GLY A 69 -39.03 30.14 2.85
C GLY A 69 -37.70 30.73 3.32
N VAL A 70 -37.00 31.47 2.45
CA VAL A 70 -35.77 32.20 2.80
C VAL A 70 -36.15 33.60 3.31
N GLN A 71 -35.47 34.08 4.36
CA GLN A 71 -35.66 35.46 4.83
C GLN A 71 -35.30 36.46 3.72
N PRO A 72 -36.15 37.46 3.40
CA PRO A 72 -35.80 38.53 2.47
C PRO A 72 -34.50 39.24 2.86
N PRO A 73 -33.64 39.61 1.89
CA PRO A 73 -32.40 40.31 2.17
C PRO A 73 -32.64 41.63 2.90
N ILE A 74 -31.79 41.92 3.89
CA ILE A 74 -31.87 43.12 4.72
C ILE A 74 -30.72 44.05 4.34
N ALA A 75 -31.05 45.22 3.78
CA ALA A 75 -30.08 46.23 3.44
C ALA A 75 -29.21 46.61 4.66
N GLY A 76 -27.88 46.54 4.49
CA GLY A 76 -26.93 46.87 5.56
C GLY A 76 -26.64 45.74 6.57
N SER A 77 -27.16 44.52 6.35
CA SER A 77 -26.84 43.34 7.19
C SER A 77 -25.47 42.70 6.90
N GLY A 78 -24.73 43.28 5.95
CA GLY A 78 -23.40 42.84 5.53
C GLY A 78 -23.44 41.85 4.37
N GLU A 79 -22.27 41.48 3.88
CA GLU A 79 -22.11 40.65 2.69
C GLU A 79 -22.65 39.22 2.87
N ASP A 80 -23.21 38.68 1.78
CA ASP A 80 -23.62 37.29 1.65
C ASP A 80 -22.46 36.32 1.90
N VAL A 81 -22.76 35.12 2.42
CA VAL A 81 -21.73 34.16 2.84
C VAL A 81 -21.91 32.80 2.17
N ALA A 82 -20.83 32.25 1.63
CA ALA A 82 -20.83 30.86 1.17
C ALA A 82 -20.94 29.90 2.37
N ILE A 83 -21.93 29.00 2.30
CA ILE A 83 -22.15 27.96 3.32
C ILE A 83 -21.99 26.59 2.69
N TRP A 84 -21.57 25.62 3.50
CA TRP A 84 -21.51 24.24 3.10
C TRP A 84 -22.88 23.59 3.28
N PHE A 85 -23.64 23.48 2.19
CA PHE A 85 -25.03 23.04 2.19
C PHE A 85 -25.29 21.65 2.84
N PRO A 86 -24.42 20.63 2.67
CA PRO A 86 -24.67 19.30 3.26
C PRO A 86 -24.66 19.20 4.79
N GLU A 87 -24.23 20.24 5.51
CA GLU A 87 -24.13 20.22 6.97
C GLU A 87 -25.09 21.26 7.57
N ASP A 88 -25.88 20.88 8.58
CA ASP A 88 -26.88 21.76 9.21
C ASP A 88 -26.26 23.02 9.87
N ASP A 89 -24.99 22.94 10.27
CA ASP A 89 -24.26 24.09 10.84
C ASP A 89 -23.61 24.99 9.76
N GLY A 90 -23.77 24.64 8.48
CA GLY A 90 -23.23 25.33 7.32
C GLY A 90 -21.71 25.27 7.21
N ARG A 91 -21.01 24.49 8.04
CA ARG A 91 -19.54 24.43 8.06
C ARG A 91 -19.00 23.35 7.15
N PHE A 92 -17.94 23.67 6.43
CA PHE A 92 -17.24 22.69 5.60
C PHE A 92 -16.61 21.58 6.45
N ARG A 93 -16.90 20.33 6.11
CA ARG A 93 -16.21 19.15 6.64
C ARG A 93 -15.68 18.30 5.50
N VAL A 94 -14.45 17.83 5.64
CA VAL A 94 -13.82 16.92 4.66
C VAL A 94 -14.65 15.65 4.47
N ARG A 95 -15.27 15.15 5.55
CA ARG A 95 -16.15 13.97 5.51
C ARG A 95 -17.37 14.20 4.60
N SER A 96 -18.15 15.24 4.84
CA SER A 96 -19.32 15.54 4.00
C SER A 96 -18.95 15.86 2.56
N ALA A 97 -17.80 16.49 2.32
CA ALA A 97 -17.29 16.72 0.97
C ALA A 97 -16.91 15.41 0.28
N TYR A 98 -16.32 14.48 1.01
CA TYR A 98 -16.00 13.15 0.51
C TYR A 98 -17.27 12.33 0.22
N ASP A 99 -18.26 12.38 1.12
CA ASP A 99 -19.54 11.70 0.95
C ASP A 99 -20.34 12.28 -0.24
N LEU A 100 -20.30 13.61 -0.45
CA LEU A 100 -20.91 14.26 -1.62
C LEU A 100 -20.17 13.96 -2.93
N ALA A 101 -18.84 13.91 -2.88
CA ALA A 101 -17.99 13.66 -4.06
C ALA A 101 -18.05 12.19 -4.52
N ILE A 102 -18.47 11.29 -3.62
CA ILE A 102 -18.62 9.89 -3.95
C ILE A 102 -20.09 9.61 -4.18
N ASN A 103 -20.43 9.42 -5.45
CA ASN A 103 -21.71 8.83 -5.82
C ASN A 103 -21.87 7.51 -5.05
N GLU A 104 -22.84 7.43 -4.13
CA GLU A 104 -23.15 6.17 -3.45
C GLU A 104 -23.45 5.06 -4.48
N GLU A 105 -23.98 5.40 -5.65
CA GLU A 105 -24.16 4.49 -6.79
C GLU A 105 -22.85 3.87 -7.33
N GLU A 106 -21.69 4.54 -7.19
CA GLU A 106 -20.38 3.97 -7.55
C GLU A 106 -19.77 3.09 -6.46
N LEU A 107 -20.07 3.38 -5.18
CA LEU A 107 -19.68 2.52 -4.05
C LEU A 107 -20.58 1.27 -3.92
N ALA A 108 -21.82 1.37 -4.40
CA ALA A 108 -22.85 0.33 -4.37
C ALA A 108 -22.80 -0.63 -5.57
N ARG A 109 -21.66 -0.76 -6.26
CA ARG A 109 -21.40 -2.03 -6.96
C ARG A 109 -21.24 -3.08 -5.87
N ASP A 110 -22.21 -3.98 -5.82
CA ASP A 110 -22.52 -5.16 -4.98
C ASP A 110 -21.34 -6.10 -4.59
N PHE A 111 -20.12 -5.59 -4.48
CA PHE A 111 -18.93 -6.35 -4.15
C PHE A 111 -18.80 -6.45 -2.62
N ASP A 112 -18.82 -7.68 -2.10
CA ASP A 112 -18.64 -7.94 -0.68
C ASP A 112 -17.17 -7.74 -0.25
N TRP A 113 -16.82 -6.48 0.04
CA TRP A 113 -15.48 -6.10 0.52
C TRP A 113 -15.05 -6.85 1.78
N ARG A 114 -16.01 -7.33 2.59
CA ARG A 114 -15.69 -8.08 3.82
C ARG A 114 -14.99 -9.39 3.48
N THR A 115 -15.29 -10.00 2.34
CA THR A 115 -14.60 -11.22 1.87
C THR A 115 -13.08 -10.99 1.75
N ILE A 116 -12.65 -9.90 1.10
CA ILE A 116 -11.23 -9.57 0.97
C ILE A 116 -10.62 -9.20 2.32
N TRP A 117 -11.28 -8.35 3.11
CA TRP A 117 -10.71 -7.85 4.36
C TRP A 117 -10.63 -8.91 5.45
N ARG A 118 -11.56 -9.88 5.47
CA ARG A 118 -11.54 -11.03 6.38
C ARG A 118 -10.65 -12.18 5.92
N TRP A 119 -10.18 -12.17 4.66
CA TRP A 119 -9.29 -13.22 4.16
C TRP A 119 -8.02 -13.33 5.01
N GLU A 120 -7.69 -14.56 5.40
CA GLU A 120 -6.70 -14.88 6.44
C GLU A 120 -5.25 -14.96 5.91
N GLY A 121 -4.94 -14.30 4.80
CA GLY A 121 -3.58 -14.28 4.25
C GLY A 121 -2.77 -13.03 4.60
N PRO A 122 -1.53 -12.92 4.08
CA PRO A 122 -0.64 -11.77 4.32
C PRO A 122 -1.30 -10.44 3.98
N ALA A 123 -1.14 -9.42 4.83
CA ALA A 123 -1.77 -8.11 4.68
C ALA A 123 -1.44 -7.44 3.32
N ARG A 124 -0.21 -7.60 2.83
CA ARG A 124 0.19 -7.16 1.49
C ARG A 124 -0.65 -7.77 0.38
N ILE A 125 -0.88 -9.09 0.43
CA ILE A 125 -1.67 -9.79 -0.59
C ILE A 125 -3.12 -9.36 -0.49
N ARG A 126 -3.65 -9.17 0.72
CA ARG A 126 -5.00 -8.62 0.94
C ARG A 126 -5.19 -7.23 0.32
N HIS A 127 -4.23 -6.33 0.51
CA HIS A 127 -4.27 -5.00 -0.14
C HIS A 127 -4.16 -5.12 -1.67
N PHE A 128 -3.31 -6.02 -2.17
CA PHE A 128 -3.24 -6.32 -3.61
C PHE A 128 -4.57 -6.85 -4.16
N LEU A 129 -5.23 -7.79 -3.47
CA LEU A 129 -6.54 -8.33 -3.88
C LEU A 129 -7.61 -7.24 -3.90
N TRP A 130 -7.56 -6.30 -2.96
CA TRP A 130 -8.43 -5.12 -2.97
C TRP A 130 -8.19 -4.23 -4.21
N LEU A 131 -6.92 -3.96 -4.53
CA LEU A 131 -6.59 -3.22 -5.77
C LEU A 131 -7.03 -3.98 -7.03
N ALA A 132 -6.88 -5.30 -7.04
CA ALA A 132 -7.31 -6.16 -8.15
C ALA A 132 -8.84 -6.10 -8.32
N ALA A 133 -9.62 -6.25 -7.25
CA ALA A 133 -11.08 -6.17 -7.29
C ALA A 133 -11.60 -4.80 -7.72
N ARG A 134 -10.85 -3.73 -7.43
CA ARG A 134 -11.15 -2.37 -7.92
C ARG A 134 -10.66 -2.10 -9.33
N GLU A 135 -10.01 -3.06 -9.99
CA GLU A 135 -9.37 -2.91 -11.29
C GLU A 135 -8.37 -1.74 -11.33
N ARG A 136 -7.66 -1.52 -10.21
CA ARG A 136 -6.70 -0.42 -10.03
C ARG A 136 -5.24 -0.86 -10.16
N LEU A 137 -4.99 -2.11 -10.55
CA LEU A 137 -3.65 -2.55 -10.90
C LEU A 137 -3.21 -1.88 -12.21
N LEU A 138 -1.95 -1.46 -12.28
CA LEU A 138 -1.42 -0.75 -13.46
C LEU A 138 -1.06 -1.74 -14.59
N THR A 139 -2.08 -2.43 -15.10
CA THR A 139 -1.98 -3.27 -16.30
C THR A 139 -1.85 -2.42 -17.56
N ASN A 140 -1.45 -2.99 -18.69
CA ASN A 140 -1.32 -2.23 -19.93
C ASN A 140 -2.66 -1.73 -20.47
N GLU A 141 -3.78 -2.43 -20.21
CA GLU A 141 -5.12 -1.88 -20.48
C GLU A 141 -5.39 -0.60 -19.66
N GLU A 142 -5.12 -0.63 -18.35
CA GLU A 142 -5.27 0.56 -17.49
C GLU A 142 -4.29 1.68 -17.84
N ARG A 143 -3.07 1.34 -18.27
CA ARG A 143 -2.10 2.32 -18.79
C ARG A 143 -2.61 2.94 -20.07
N GLY A 144 -3.19 2.15 -20.99
CA GLY A 144 -3.78 2.64 -22.22
C GLY A 144 -4.93 3.60 -21.95
N ARG A 145 -5.83 3.23 -21.04
CA ARG A 145 -6.94 4.09 -20.58
C ARG A 145 -6.47 5.42 -19.98
N ARG A 146 -5.27 5.44 -19.38
CA ARG A 146 -4.64 6.64 -18.81
C ARG A 146 -3.69 7.36 -19.78
N HIS A 147 -3.64 6.94 -21.05
CA HIS A 147 -2.75 7.50 -22.08
C HIS A 147 -1.26 7.39 -21.71
N LEU A 148 -0.87 6.33 -20.99
CA LEU A 148 0.52 6.03 -20.56
C LEU A 148 1.21 4.99 -21.46
N THR A 149 0.48 4.40 -22.41
CA THR A 149 0.98 3.45 -23.42
C THR A 149 -0.01 3.38 -24.57
N GLU A 150 0.48 3.08 -25.77
CA GLU A 150 -0.36 2.72 -26.92
C GLU A 150 -0.48 1.21 -27.09
N ASP A 151 0.52 0.46 -26.58
CA ASP A 151 0.52 -0.99 -26.57
C ASP A 151 -0.14 -1.52 -25.29
N THR A 152 -1.30 -2.15 -25.45
CA THR A 152 -2.05 -2.79 -24.37
C THR A 152 -1.72 -4.28 -24.20
N ALA A 153 -0.83 -4.85 -25.02
CA ALA A 153 -0.57 -6.28 -25.02
C ALA A 153 0.02 -6.77 -23.68
N CYS A 154 -0.37 -7.98 -23.27
CA CYS A 154 0.13 -8.62 -22.08
C CYS A 154 1.63 -8.98 -22.21
N PRO A 155 2.50 -8.57 -21.27
CA PRO A 155 3.94 -8.87 -21.32
C PRO A 155 4.28 -10.38 -21.23
N LEU A 156 3.34 -11.18 -20.73
CA LEU A 156 3.52 -12.62 -20.55
C LEU A 156 3.18 -13.40 -21.83
N CYS A 157 1.97 -13.25 -22.39
CA CYS A 157 1.56 -13.98 -23.60
C CYS A 157 1.81 -13.21 -24.91
N ARG A 158 1.91 -11.88 -24.86
CA ARG A 158 2.08 -10.96 -26.00
C ARG A 158 0.98 -11.02 -27.06
N THR A 159 -0.16 -11.62 -26.76
CA THR A 159 -1.28 -11.77 -27.70
C THR A 159 -2.42 -10.83 -27.37
N ASP A 160 -2.97 -10.95 -26.17
CA ASP A 160 -4.21 -10.27 -25.80
C ASP A 160 -3.96 -9.02 -24.98
N SER A 161 -4.97 -8.15 -24.90
CA SER A 161 -4.95 -6.95 -24.04
C SER A 161 -4.80 -7.34 -22.57
N GLU A 162 -3.94 -6.63 -21.86
CA GLU A 162 -3.60 -6.90 -20.48
C GLU A 162 -4.63 -6.32 -19.50
N SER A 163 -5.72 -7.04 -19.27
CA SER A 163 -6.66 -6.75 -18.17
C SER A 163 -6.20 -7.37 -16.85
N VAL A 164 -6.79 -6.94 -15.73
CA VAL A 164 -6.54 -7.57 -14.40
C VAL A 164 -6.88 -9.06 -14.45
N LEU A 165 -8.07 -9.40 -14.97
CA LEU A 165 -8.52 -10.78 -15.08
C LEU A 165 -7.65 -11.59 -16.05
N HIS A 166 -7.19 -10.97 -17.14
CA HIS A 166 -6.29 -11.62 -18.08
C HIS A 166 -4.96 -11.99 -17.41
N VAL A 167 -4.27 -11.05 -16.77
CA VAL A 167 -2.99 -11.33 -16.10
C VAL A 167 -3.15 -12.40 -15.03
N LEU A 168 -4.25 -12.34 -14.26
CA LEU A 168 -4.45 -13.23 -13.13
C LEU A 168 -5.06 -14.58 -13.51
N ARG A 169 -5.71 -14.73 -14.69
CA ARG A 169 -6.45 -15.95 -15.04
C ARG A 169 -6.33 -16.36 -16.51
N ASP A 170 -6.66 -15.46 -17.44
CA ASP A 170 -6.93 -15.85 -18.85
C ASP A 170 -5.68 -15.87 -19.74
N CYS A 171 -4.61 -15.19 -19.33
CA CYS A 171 -3.31 -15.26 -19.98
C CYS A 171 -2.87 -16.72 -20.15
N SER A 172 -2.36 -17.09 -21.32
CA SER A 172 -1.93 -18.46 -21.61
C SER A 172 -0.99 -19.04 -20.53
N PHE A 173 -0.05 -18.22 -20.05
CA PHE A 173 0.79 -18.56 -18.89
C PHE A 173 -0.03 -18.86 -17.62
N SER A 174 -0.86 -17.90 -17.18
CA SER A 174 -1.69 -18.01 -15.97
C SER A 174 -2.69 -19.16 -16.04
N ARG A 175 -3.29 -19.39 -17.20
CA ARG A 175 -4.21 -20.50 -17.45
C ARG A 175 -3.54 -21.86 -17.25
N LEU A 176 -2.30 -22.03 -17.72
CA LEU A 176 -1.53 -23.26 -17.48
C LEU A 176 -1.26 -23.50 -15.99
N ILE A 177 -1.02 -22.43 -15.23
CA ILE A 177 -0.84 -22.52 -13.77
C ILE A 177 -2.13 -23.02 -13.11
N TRP A 178 -3.28 -22.42 -13.44
CA TRP A 178 -4.56 -22.77 -12.83
C TRP A 178 -5.00 -24.19 -13.17
N LEU A 179 -4.81 -24.64 -14.41
CA LEU A 179 -5.13 -26.02 -14.83
C LEU A 179 -4.36 -27.10 -14.03
N GLN A 180 -3.24 -26.75 -13.39
CA GLN A 180 -2.48 -27.66 -12.51
C GLN A 180 -2.85 -27.54 -11.02
N GLN A 181 -3.69 -26.58 -10.65
CA GLN A 181 -4.11 -26.33 -9.27
C GLN A 181 -5.59 -26.63 -9.01
N ILE A 182 -6.46 -26.47 -10.03
CA ILE A 182 -7.90 -26.69 -9.89
C ILE A 182 -8.33 -28.07 -10.43
N PRO A 183 -9.30 -28.73 -9.79
CA PRO A 183 -9.89 -29.95 -10.33
C PRO A 183 -10.56 -29.71 -11.69
N SER A 184 -10.53 -30.71 -12.57
CA SER A 184 -11.17 -30.61 -13.90
C SER A 184 -12.67 -30.25 -13.84
N SER A 185 -13.37 -30.62 -12.77
CA SER A 185 -14.79 -30.27 -12.54
C SER A 185 -15.01 -28.78 -12.30
N GLU A 186 -14.00 -28.07 -11.77
CA GLU A 186 -14.07 -26.64 -11.45
C GLU A 186 -13.61 -25.75 -12.60
N CYS A 187 -13.03 -26.30 -13.67
CA CYS A 187 -12.50 -25.52 -14.79
C CYS A 187 -13.55 -24.61 -15.44
N GLN A 188 -14.75 -25.14 -15.72
CA GLN A 188 -15.82 -24.37 -16.37
C GLN A 188 -16.26 -23.15 -15.54
N PRO A 189 -16.70 -23.30 -14.27
CA PRO A 189 -17.09 -22.14 -13.47
C PRO A 189 -15.91 -21.20 -13.19
N PHE A 190 -14.68 -21.72 -13.05
CA PHE A 190 -13.51 -20.91 -12.77
C PHE A 190 -13.13 -19.97 -13.92
N PHE A 191 -13.09 -20.47 -15.15
CA PHE A 191 -12.73 -19.68 -16.34
C PHE A 191 -13.93 -18.93 -16.94
N GLY A 192 -15.16 -19.30 -16.61
CA GLY A 192 -16.38 -18.64 -17.09
C GLY A 192 -16.84 -17.43 -16.27
N ALA A 193 -16.39 -17.28 -15.02
CA ALA A 193 -16.82 -16.19 -14.14
C ALA A 193 -16.26 -14.82 -14.56
N ASN A 194 -16.91 -13.71 -14.18
CA ASN A 194 -16.29 -12.38 -14.24
C ASN A 194 -15.27 -12.19 -13.09
N LEU A 195 -14.49 -11.11 -13.11
CA LEU A 195 -13.44 -10.86 -12.12
C LEU A 195 -13.97 -10.87 -10.67
N HIS A 196 -15.10 -10.24 -10.43
CA HIS A 196 -15.66 -10.08 -9.08
C HIS A 196 -16.15 -11.41 -8.52
N ASP A 197 -16.96 -12.13 -9.29
CA ASP A 197 -17.46 -13.46 -8.92
C ASP A 197 -16.32 -14.46 -8.75
N TRP A 198 -15.32 -14.39 -9.63
CA TRP A 198 -14.12 -15.24 -9.57
C TRP A 198 -13.32 -15.00 -8.28
N LEU A 199 -13.09 -13.75 -7.90
CA LEU A 199 -12.40 -13.41 -6.64
C LEU A 199 -13.22 -13.85 -5.42
N LEU A 200 -14.51 -13.53 -5.37
CA LEU A 200 -15.36 -13.83 -4.22
C LEU A 200 -15.52 -15.34 -4.01
N HIS A 201 -15.77 -16.10 -5.08
CA HIS A 201 -15.93 -17.55 -5.02
C HIS A 201 -14.68 -18.23 -4.45
N ASN A 202 -13.50 -17.88 -4.95
CA ASN A 202 -12.26 -18.52 -4.53
C ASN A 202 -11.77 -18.06 -3.15
N LEU A 203 -11.98 -16.79 -2.77
CA LEU A 203 -11.58 -16.29 -1.45
C LEU A 203 -12.48 -16.80 -0.32
N ARG A 204 -13.74 -17.15 -0.62
CA ARG A 204 -14.66 -17.77 0.35
C ARG A 204 -14.40 -19.27 0.55
N SER A 205 -13.63 -19.90 -0.33
CA SER A 205 -13.28 -21.32 -0.21
C SER A 205 -12.37 -21.56 1.00
N GLN A 206 -12.86 -22.31 1.99
CA GLN A 206 -12.14 -22.53 3.26
C GLN A 206 -10.83 -23.30 3.09
N SER A 207 -10.74 -24.22 2.13
CA SER A 207 -9.54 -25.06 1.92
C SER A 207 -8.49 -24.41 1.02
N ASN A 208 -8.91 -23.62 0.02
CA ASN A 208 -8.02 -23.19 -1.07
C ASN A 208 -7.81 -21.68 -1.15
N SER A 209 -8.51 -20.87 -0.36
CA SER A 209 -8.42 -19.40 -0.45
C SER A 209 -7.01 -18.84 -0.26
N LEU A 210 -6.20 -19.45 0.61
CA LEU A 210 -4.81 -19.02 0.83
C LEU A 210 -3.95 -19.28 -0.42
N GLU A 211 -4.00 -20.48 -0.97
CA GLU A 211 -3.30 -20.86 -2.20
C GLU A 211 -3.74 -19.99 -3.37
N PHE A 212 -5.05 -19.75 -3.51
CA PHE A 212 -5.60 -18.86 -4.52
C PHE A 212 -5.01 -17.44 -4.44
N GLY A 213 -5.06 -16.80 -3.26
CA GLY A 213 -4.53 -15.45 -3.07
C GLY A 213 -3.01 -15.36 -3.30
N ILE A 214 -2.27 -16.37 -2.85
CA ILE A 214 -0.83 -16.52 -3.09
C ILE A 214 -0.52 -16.66 -4.58
N THR A 215 -1.26 -17.48 -5.31
CA THR A 215 -1.10 -17.68 -6.76
C THR A 215 -1.37 -16.38 -7.51
N CYS A 216 -2.46 -15.67 -7.19
CA CYS A 216 -2.78 -14.36 -7.79
C CYS A 216 -1.65 -13.34 -7.59
N TRP A 217 -1.16 -13.20 -6.37
CA TRP A 217 -0.02 -12.31 -6.08
C TRP A 217 1.24 -12.71 -6.84
N SER A 218 1.52 -14.01 -6.90
CA SER A 218 2.71 -14.54 -7.58
C SER A 218 2.65 -14.31 -9.10
N LEU A 219 1.47 -14.43 -9.71
CA LEU A 219 1.25 -14.10 -11.13
C LEU A 219 1.51 -12.61 -11.38
N TRP A 220 0.94 -11.73 -10.56
CA TRP A 220 1.18 -10.29 -10.66
C TRP A 220 2.67 -9.94 -10.51
N ARG A 221 3.36 -10.55 -9.54
CA ARG A 221 4.79 -10.36 -9.33
C ARG A 221 5.60 -10.86 -10.52
N THR A 222 5.26 -12.03 -11.06
CA THR A 222 5.91 -12.60 -12.24
C THR A 222 5.79 -11.69 -13.45
N ARG A 223 4.59 -11.11 -13.66
CA ARG A 223 4.37 -10.08 -14.68
C ARG A 223 5.28 -8.88 -14.45
N ASN A 224 5.36 -8.36 -13.22
CA ASN A 224 6.22 -7.19 -12.94
C ASN A 224 7.71 -7.50 -13.13
N ASP A 225 8.16 -8.67 -12.69
CA ASP A 225 9.53 -9.17 -12.92
C ASP A 225 9.85 -9.27 -14.42
N ARG A 226 8.87 -9.67 -15.24
CA ARG A 226 8.99 -9.69 -16.71
C ARG A 226 9.18 -8.30 -17.29
N VAL A 227 8.42 -7.31 -16.80
CA VAL A 227 8.44 -5.92 -17.29
C VAL A 227 9.71 -5.19 -16.85
N PHE A 228 10.04 -5.23 -15.56
CA PHE A 228 11.11 -4.39 -14.99
C PHE A 228 12.48 -5.04 -15.00
N ALA A 229 12.56 -6.38 -15.03
CA ALA A 229 13.81 -7.12 -14.95
C ALA A 229 14.01 -8.12 -16.10
N GLY A 230 13.09 -8.17 -17.08
CA GLY A 230 13.18 -9.08 -18.22
C GLY A 230 13.15 -10.57 -17.84
N LYS A 231 12.81 -10.92 -16.59
CA LYS A 231 12.91 -12.30 -16.10
C LYS A 231 11.90 -13.21 -16.81
N ILE A 232 12.33 -14.41 -17.12
CA ILE A 232 11.51 -15.47 -17.70
C ILE A 232 11.46 -16.63 -16.70
N ILE A 233 10.27 -17.17 -16.48
CA ILE A 233 10.02 -18.29 -15.59
C ILE A 233 9.13 -19.31 -16.30
N THR A 234 9.40 -20.60 -16.11
CA THR A 234 8.55 -21.66 -16.64
C THR A 234 7.36 -21.92 -15.72
N PRO A 235 6.22 -22.43 -16.23
CA PRO A 235 5.08 -22.81 -15.40
C PRO A 235 5.43 -23.76 -14.24
N GLU A 236 6.32 -24.73 -14.48
CA GLU A 236 6.76 -25.71 -13.49
C GLU A 236 7.55 -25.04 -12.36
N THR A 237 8.46 -24.13 -12.71
CA THR A 237 9.25 -23.37 -11.74
C THR A 237 8.36 -22.45 -10.92
N PHE A 238 7.37 -21.82 -11.56
CA PHE A 238 6.38 -20.99 -10.88
C PHE A 238 5.59 -21.81 -9.84
N LEU A 239 5.04 -22.96 -10.26
CA LEU A 239 4.25 -23.83 -9.38
C LEU A 239 5.08 -24.38 -8.22
N HIS A 240 6.33 -24.76 -8.48
CA HIS A 240 7.24 -25.17 -7.42
C HIS A 240 7.43 -24.05 -6.38
N ARG A 241 7.62 -22.80 -6.82
CA ARG A 241 7.77 -21.64 -5.92
C ARG A 241 6.50 -21.39 -5.10
N VAL A 242 5.33 -21.42 -5.74
CA VAL A 242 4.04 -21.24 -5.05
C VAL A 242 3.80 -22.34 -4.03
N ARG A 243 3.95 -23.61 -4.42
CA ARG A 243 3.74 -24.77 -3.53
C ARG A 243 4.72 -24.78 -2.36
N ALA A 244 5.97 -24.38 -2.58
CA ALA A 244 6.94 -24.21 -1.51
C ALA A 244 6.59 -23.05 -0.57
N TRP A 245 5.88 -22.02 -1.05
CA TRP A 245 5.53 -20.83 -0.28
C TRP A 245 4.32 -21.04 0.64
N ILE A 246 3.30 -21.78 0.19
CA ILE A 246 2.07 -22.05 0.95
C ILE A 246 2.32 -22.54 2.38
N PRO A 247 3.11 -23.62 2.64
CA PRO A 247 3.34 -24.10 4.01
C PRO A 247 4.08 -23.08 4.86
N VAL A 248 4.96 -22.27 4.27
CA VAL A 248 5.69 -21.21 4.99
C VAL A 248 4.73 -20.11 5.44
N VAL A 249 3.83 -19.67 4.56
CA VAL A 249 2.82 -18.65 4.90
C VAL A 249 1.84 -19.19 5.93
N ARG A 250 1.37 -20.43 5.77
CA ARG A 250 0.46 -21.07 6.73
C ARG A 250 1.07 -21.14 8.13
N ASN A 251 2.30 -21.64 8.24
CA ASN A 251 3.02 -21.70 9.52
C ASN A 251 3.23 -20.32 10.15
N ALA A 252 3.46 -19.29 9.33
CA ALA A 252 3.61 -17.92 9.83
C ALA A 252 2.27 -17.37 10.37
N LEU A 253 1.16 -17.58 9.65
CA LEU A 253 -0.17 -17.13 10.05
C LEU A 253 -0.67 -17.85 11.32
N ASP A 254 -0.40 -19.16 11.44
CA ASP A 254 -0.73 -19.92 12.64
C ASP A 254 0.08 -19.43 13.86
N LYS A 255 1.33 -19.01 13.63
CA LYS A 255 2.15 -18.41 14.70
C LYS A 255 1.73 -16.98 15.02
N ASP A 256 1.34 -16.15 14.07
CA ASP A 256 0.74 -14.82 14.36
C ASP A 256 -0.56 -14.96 15.17
N ARG A 257 -1.33 -16.04 14.95
CA ARG A 257 -2.50 -16.39 15.78
C ARG A 257 -2.13 -16.84 17.20
N LEU A 258 -1.01 -17.54 17.37
CA LEU A 258 -0.49 -17.95 18.68
C LEU A 258 0.26 -16.83 19.40
N ILE A 259 0.82 -15.87 18.66
CA ILE A 259 1.49 -14.66 19.15
C ILE A 259 0.42 -13.56 19.26
N ASN A 260 -0.50 -13.73 20.22
CA ASN A 260 -0.83 -12.57 21.04
C ASN A 260 0.51 -12.10 21.61
N LYS A 261 1.06 -11.01 21.07
CA LYS A 261 2.34 -10.41 21.50
C LYS A 261 2.56 -10.67 23.00
N PRO A 262 3.56 -11.46 23.42
CA PRO A 262 4.30 -10.99 24.57
C PRO A 262 4.84 -9.63 24.12
N SER A 263 4.46 -8.57 24.84
CA SER A 263 5.21 -7.32 24.78
C SER A 263 6.70 -7.71 24.75
N PRO A 264 7.51 -7.19 23.81
CA PRO A 264 8.95 -7.32 23.99
C PRO A 264 9.24 -6.89 25.43
N PRO A 265 10.08 -7.64 26.20
CA PRO A 265 10.40 -7.24 27.55
C PRO A 265 10.74 -5.75 27.51
N ALA A 266 10.08 -5.00 28.39
CA ALA A 266 10.07 -3.55 28.34
C ALA A 266 11.50 -3.06 28.03
N ARG A 267 11.62 -2.19 27.03
CA ARG A 267 12.87 -1.65 26.46
C ARG A 267 13.78 -0.96 27.52
N THR A 268 13.32 -0.92 28.75
CA THR A 268 13.94 -0.40 29.96
C THR A 268 15.03 -1.30 30.57
N GLU A 269 15.06 -2.62 30.32
CA GLU A 269 16.06 -3.51 30.99
C GLU A 269 17.35 -3.81 30.18
N LEU A 270 17.41 -3.48 28.88
CA LEU A 270 18.54 -3.79 27.99
C LEU A 270 19.46 -2.60 27.67
N ARG A 271 19.45 -1.54 28.49
CA ARG A 271 20.34 -0.39 28.26
C ARG A 271 21.81 -0.79 28.42
N GLY A 272 22.53 -0.82 27.30
CA GLY A 272 23.98 -0.99 27.26
C GLY A 272 24.46 -2.34 26.73
N LEU A 273 23.57 -3.30 26.45
CA LEU A 273 23.93 -4.58 25.82
C LEU A 273 23.70 -4.49 24.30
N GLY A 274 24.74 -4.71 23.51
CA GLY A 274 24.71 -4.79 22.06
C GLY A 274 24.74 -6.24 21.56
N ALA A 275 24.10 -6.45 20.43
CA ALA A 275 24.08 -7.69 19.69
C ALA A 275 24.09 -7.39 18.19
N ALA A 276 24.50 -8.37 17.40
CA ALA A 276 24.47 -8.31 15.95
C ALA A 276 23.88 -9.60 15.38
N GLY A 277 23.47 -9.55 14.12
CA GLY A 277 22.94 -10.70 13.41
C GLY A 277 23.21 -10.58 11.92
N GLY A 278 23.27 -11.71 11.22
CA GLY A 278 23.54 -11.70 9.79
C GLY A 278 22.95 -12.90 9.09
N LEU A 279 22.47 -12.65 7.87
CA LEU A 279 21.95 -13.65 6.96
C LEU A 279 22.89 -13.75 5.75
N ILE A 280 23.32 -14.96 5.43
CA ILE A 280 24.12 -15.27 4.26
C ILE A 280 23.20 -15.96 3.25
N ARG A 281 23.08 -15.40 2.06
CA ARG A 281 22.20 -15.90 1.00
C ARG A 281 22.90 -15.96 -0.35
N ASP A 282 22.44 -16.84 -1.22
CA ASP A 282 22.90 -16.88 -2.61
C ASP A 282 22.20 -15.81 -3.48
N HIS A 283 22.59 -15.74 -4.75
CA HIS A 283 22.06 -14.78 -5.72
C HIS A 283 20.56 -14.96 -6.07
N ILE A 284 19.95 -16.08 -5.68
CA ILE A 284 18.50 -16.32 -5.83
C ILE A 284 17.75 -16.16 -4.49
N GLY A 285 18.44 -15.70 -3.45
CA GLY A 285 17.90 -15.43 -2.13
C GLY A 285 17.83 -16.64 -1.19
N ARG A 286 18.29 -17.83 -1.58
CA ARG A 286 18.28 -18.98 -0.67
C ARG A 286 19.24 -18.71 0.47
N CYS A 287 18.76 -18.85 1.70
CA CYS A 287 19.60 -18.78 2.90
C CYS A 287 20.60 -19.94 2.91
N LEU A 288 21.88 -19.59 2.94
CA LEU A 288 23.02 -20.50 3.07
C LEU A 288 23.44 -20.65 4.53
N SER A 289 23.29 -19.59 5.33
CA SER A 289 23.56 -19.55 6.77
C SER A 289 22.87 -18.36 7.40
N ALA A 290 22.63 -18.45 8.70
CA ALA A 290 22.24 -17.31 9.51
C ALA A 290 22.98 -17.40 10.85
N PHE A 291 23.26 -16.25 11.44
CA PHE A 291 23.91 -16.21 12.74
C PHE A 291 23.40 -15.05 13.58
N THR A 292 23.59 -15.20 14.88
CA THR A 292 23.43 -14.14 15.87
C THR A 292 24.69 -14.04 16.73
N LEU A 293 24.96 -12.85 17.23
CA LEU A 293 26.16 -12.51 17.96
C LEU A 293 25.80 -11.69 19.18
N ASN A 294 26.01 -12.25 20.37
CA ASN A 294 25.91 -11.49 21.61
C ASN A 294 27.27 -10.81 21.86
N LEU A 295 27.29 -9.48 21.89
CA LEU A 295 28.50 -8.67 22.02
C LEU A 295 28.70 -8.11 23.43
N GLY A 296 27.81 -8.39 24.39
CA GLY A 296 27.86 -7.74 25.69
C GLY A 296 27.72 -6.22 25.52
N ALA A 297 28.54 -5.41 26.18
CA ALA A 297 28.42 -3.96 26.07
C ALA A 297 29.15 -3.36 24.87
N CYS A 298 28.43 -2.72 23.95
CA CYS A 298 29.03 -2.02 22.80
C CYS A 298 28.10 -0.94 22.22
N THR A 299 28.66 -0.05 21.39
CA THR A 299 27.88 0.93 20.63
C THR A 299 27.19 0.29 19.43
N ILE A 300 26.17 0.97 18.88
CA ILE A 300 25.45 0.52 17.68
C ILE A 300 26.42 0.31 16.51
N THR A 301 27.32 1.26 16.27
CA THR A 301 28.31 1.18 15.19
C THR A 301 29.31 0.03 15.40
N GLN A 302 29.72 -0.24 16.64
CA GLN A 302 30.56 -1.40 16.95
C GLN A 302 29.82 -2.71 16.66
N ALA A 303 28.53 -2.79 17.04
CA ALA A 303 27.71 -3.98 16.79
C ALA A 303 27.55 -4.28 15.30
N GLU A 304 27.22 -3.25 14.50
CA GLU A 304 27.08 -3.39 13.04
C GLU A 304 28.40 -3.82 12.38
N LEU A 305 29.51 -3.17 12.71
CA LEU A 305 30.83 -3.51 12.16
C LEU A 305 31.27 -4.92 12.58
N ARG A 306 31.03 -5.31 13.84
CA ARG A 306 31.33 -6.67 14.34
C ARG A 306 30.50 -7.72 13.61
N GLY A 307 29.20 -7.49 13.44
CA GLY A 307 28.33 -8.38 12.67
C GLY A 307 28.82 -8.57 11.24
N ALA A 308 29.26 -7.49 10.59
CA ALA A 308 29.79 -7.55 9.23
C ALA A 308 31.13 -8.32 9.14
N VAL A 309 32.03 -8.13 10.12
CA VAL A 309 33.29 -8.89 10.23
C VAL A 309 33.02 -10.39 10.41
N GLU A 310 32.14 -10.78 11.33
CA GLU A 310 31.81 -12.20 11.54
C GLU A 310 31.15 -12.81 10.29
N GLY A 311 30.23 -12.08 9.66
CA GLY A 311 29.61 -12.51 8.40
C GLY A 311 30.64 -12.77 7.30
N LEU A 312 31.58 -11.83 7.08
CA LEU A 312 32.66 -12.00 6.10
C LEU A 312 33.56 -13.21 6.44
N GLN A 313 33.88 -13.42 7.71
CA GLN A 313 34.68 -14.56 8.16
C GLN A 313 33.97 -15.89 7.83
N VAL A 314 32.67 -16.00 8.14
CA VAL A 314 31.87 -17.20 7.81
C VAL A 314 31.83 -17.45 6.31
N VAL A 315 31.63 -16.40 5.50
CA VAL A 315 31.59 -16.52 4.04
C VAL A 315 32.94 -16.98 3.47
N TRP A 316 34.05 -16.43 3.98
CA TRP A 316 35.39 -16.82 3.59
C TRP A 316 35.67 -18.30 3.89
N ASP A 317 35.38 -18.73 5.12
CA ASP A 317 35.63 -20.09 5.62
C ASP A 317 34.81 -21.14 4.86
N ARG A 318 33.63 -20.76 4.37
CA ARG A 318 32.78 -21.61 3.51
C ARG A 318 33.21 -21.66 2.04
N GLY A 319 34.28 -20.97 1.66
CA GLY A 319 34.84 -21.05 0.31
C GLY A 319 34.20 -20.10 -0.71
N TYR A 320 33.30 -19.20 -0.31
CA TYR A 320 32.73 -18.21 -1.22
C TYR A 320 33.76 -17.08 -1.51
N ARG A 321 33.82 -16.63 -2.76
CA ARG A 321 34.84 -15.67 -3.25
C ARG A 321 34.27 -14.46 -4.00
N LYS A 322 32.95 -14.36 -4.10
CA LYS A 322 32.27 -13.18 -4.65
C LYS A 322 31.13 -12.81 -3.71
N VAL A 323 31.23 -11.66 -3.06
CA VAL A 323 30.42 -11.33 -1.90
C VAL A 323 29.92 -9.90 -2.00
N ARG A 324 28.65 -9.71 -1.68
CA ARG A 324 28.06 -8.39 -1.47
C ARG A 324 27.62 -8.25 -0.03
N VAL A 325 28.15 -7.25 0.67
CA VAL A 325 27.82 -6.92 2.06
C VAL A 325 26.80 -5.80 2.06
N GLN A 326 25.65 -6.06 2.67
CA GLN A 326 24.54 -5.11 2.79
C GLN A 326 24.42 -4.66 4.25
N LEU A 327 24.51 -3.34 4.49
CA LEU A 327 24.37 -2.74 5.82
C LEU A 327 23.25 -1.68 5.80
N ASP A 328 22.47 -1.57 6.87
CA ASP A 328 21.31 -0.68 6.97
C ASP A 328 21.56 0.64 7.72
N SER A 329 22.85 0.96 7.86
CA SER A 329 23.35 2.14 8.54
C SER A 329 24.48 2.74 7.73
N GLN A 330 24.36 4.03 7.42
CA GLN A 330 25.37 4.74 6.63
C GLN A 330 26.69 4.90 7.38
N CYS A 331 26.68 4.88 8.72
CA CYS A 331 27.86 5.15 9.53
C CYS A 331 28.97 4.08 9.33
N PRO A 332 28.72 2.76 9.49
CA PRO A 332 29.69 1.73 9.13
C PRO A 332 30.15 1.79 7.68
N VAL A 333 29.22 1.99 6.73
CA VAL A 333 29.53 2.05 5.29
C VAL A 333 30.52 3.19 5.00
N HIS A 334 30.28 4.36 5.59
CA HIS A 334 31.17 5.52 5.46
C HIS A 334 32.54 5.27 6.12
N LEU A 335 32.57 4.68 7.32
CA LEU A 335 33.82 4.39 8.04
C LEU A 335 34.70 3.35 7.33
N ILE A 336 34.10 2.35 6.69
CA ILE A 336 34.82 1.33 5.93
C ILE A 336 35.60 1.95 4.76
N GLY A 337 35.00 2.93 4.07
CA GLY A 337 35.60 3.61 2.92
C GLY A 337 36.64 4.67 3.25
N ARG A 338 36.77 5.07 4.52
CA ARG A 338 37.78 6.04 4.97
C ARG A 338 39.14 5.38 5.18
N THR A 339 40.21 6.13 4.97
CA THR A 339 41.60 5.71 5.25
C THR A 339 42.13 6.28 6.57
N ASP A 340 41.50 7.33 7.10
CA ASP A 340 41.90 8.11 8.27
C ASP A 340 41.13 7.68 9.53
N THR A 341 41.15 6.39 9.87
CA THR A 341 40.38 5.83 11.00
C THR A 341 41.24 5.25 12.13
N GLU A 342 42.54 5.55 12.15
CA GLU A 342 43.50 4.94 13.10
C GLU A 342 43.21 5.36 14.56
N GLU A 343 42.76 6.59 14.78
CA GLU A 343 42.40 7.12 16.10
C GLU A 343 40.93 6.86 16.49
N HIS A 344 40.13 6.26 15.59
CA HIS A 344 38.71 6.02 15.85
C HIS A 344 38.52 4.88 16.87
N HIS A 345 37.51 4.97 17.74
CA HIS A 345 37.16 3.92 18.71
C HIS A 345 36.77 2.55 18.09
N CYS A 346 36.64 2.48 16.76
CA CYS A 346 36.39 1.26 15.99
C CYS A 346 37.60 0.81 15.14
N ALA A 347 38.77 1.45 15.29
CA ALA A 347 39.94 1.24 14.44
C ALA A 347 40.31 -0.25 14.31
N ALA A 348 40.32 -0.99 15.42
CA ALA A 348 40.62 -2.41 15.42
C ALA A 348 39.61 -3.25 14.61
N ILE A 349 38.31 -2.94 14.71
CA ILE A 349 37.26 -3.64 13.96
C ILE A 349 37.38 -3.32 12.47
N LEU A 350 37.64 -2.05 12.13
CA LEU A 350 37.86 -1.59 10.76
C LEU A 350 39.12 -2.22 10.14
N ALA A 351 40.21 -2.32 10.90
CA ALA A 351 41.43 -2.99 10.46
C ALA A 351 41.17 -4.47 10.14
N ARG A 352 40.40 -5.18 10.98
CA ARG A 352 39.99 -6.56 10.70
C ARG A 352 39.09 -6.65 9.47
N PHE A 353 38.13 -5.74 9.30
CA PHE A 353 37.27 -5.70 8.12
C PHE A 353 38.10 -5.48 6.84
N ARG A 354 39.06 -4.56 6.86
CA ARG A 354 39.95 -4.28 5.72
C ARG A 354 40.90 -5.45 5.42
N GLU A 355 41.43 -6.11 6.44
CA GLU A 355 42.22 -7.34 6.25
C GLU A 355 41.38 -8.41 5.53
N LEU A 356 40.13 -8.64 5.96
CA LEU A 356 39.23 -9.56 5.28
C LEU A 356 38.99 -9.15 3.82
N MET A 357 38.76 -7.86 3.53
CA MET A 357 38.60 -7.38 2.16
C MET A 357 39.87 -7.54 1.30
N SER A 358 41.06 -7.48 1.91
CA SER A 358 42.34 -7.61 1.18
C SER A 358 42.68 -9.03 0.72
N ARG A 359 41.91 -10.03 1.15
CA ARG A 359 42.08 -11.43 0.74
C ARG A 359 41.78 -11.61 -0.77
N PRO A 360 42.20 -12.72 -1.40
CA PRO A 360 41.95 -12.95 -2.84
C PRO A 360 40.48 -13.36 -3.11
N TRP A 361 39.58 -12.37 -3.08
CA TRP A 361 38.15 -12.47 -3.41
C TRP A 361 37.56 -11.10 -3.81
N GLU A 362 36.39 -11.10 -4.41
CA GLU A 362 35.63 -9.89 -4.76
C GLU A 362 34.63 -9.56 -3.65
N VAL A 363 34.74 -8.37 -3.05
CA VAL A 363 33.82 -7.87 -2.01
C VAL A 363 33.30 -6.48 -2.39
N GLU A 364 31.97 -6.36 -2.48
CA GLU A 364 31.27 -5.07 -2.64
C GLU A 364 30.51 -4.75 -1.35
N VAL A 365 30.59 -3.51 -0.87
CA VAL A 365 29.84 -3.05 0.31
C VAL A 365 28.82 -2.00 -0.14
N GLU A 366 27.54 -2.20 0.21
CA GLU A 366 26.46 -1.27 -0.11
C GLU A 366 25.56 -0.97 1.09
N HIS A 367 24.95 0.21 1.06
CA HIS A 367 23.92 0.59 2.01
C HIS A 367 22.54 0.15 1.50
N VAL A 368 21.76 -0.48 2.36
CA VAL A 368 20.36 -0.85 2.10
C VAL A 368 19.43 -0.14 3.07
N TYR A 369 18.17 0.05 2.69
CA TYR A 369 17.17 0.56 3.62
C TYR A 369 16.89 -0.48 4.72
N ARG A 370 16.55 -0.03 5.93
CA ARG A 370 16.27 -0.89 7.09
C ARG A 370 15.16 -1.91 6.83
N GLU A 371 14.20 -1.54 5.99
CA GLU A 371 13.13 -2.42 5.51
C GLU A 371 13.66 -3.63 4.74
N GLY A 372 14.83 -3.50 4.10
CA GLY A 372 15.53 -4.56 3.38
C GLY A 372 16.48 -5.38 4.26
N ASN A 373 16.77 -4.97 5.50
CA ASN A 373 17.70 -5.68 6.41
C ASN A 373 17.00 -6.35 7.60
N ARG A 374 15.69 -6.62 7.49
CA ARG A 374 14.89 -7.14 8.62
C ARG A 374 15.32 -8.52 9.11
N CYS A 375 15.90 -9.36 8.25
CA CYS A 375 16.47 -10.65 8.66
C CYS A 375 17.58 -10.46 9.68
N ALA A 376 18.51 -9.52 9.41
CA ALA A 376 19.61 -9.22 10.29
C ALA A 376 19.12 -8.56 11.59
N ASP A 377 18.13 -7.65 11.52
CA ASP A 377 17.52 -7.00 12.70
C ASP A 377 16.85 -8.03 13.63
N PHE A 378 16.11 -8.99 13.06
CA PHE A 378 15.52 -10.10 13.82
C PHE A 378 16.59 -10.97 14.47
N LEU A 379 17.64 -11.34 13.71
CA LEU A 379 18.74 -12.14 14.22
C LEU A 379 19.53 -11.40 15.32
N ALA A 380 19.75 -10.10 15.17
CA ALA A 380 20.40 -9.27 16.19
C ALA A 380 19.57 -9.21 17.47
N SER A 381 18.24 -9.07 17.36
CA SER A 381 17.33 -9.10 18.50
C SER A 381 17.42 -10.41 19.29
N ARG A 382 17.62 -11.54 18.60
CA ARG A 382 17.86 -12.84 19.25
C ARG A 382 19.22 -12.92 19.95
N GLY A 383 20.19 -12.11 19.55
CA GLY A 383 21.53 -12.10 20.14
C GLY A 383 21.52 -11.67 21.60
N HIS A 384 20.51 -10.90 22.02
CA HIS A 384 20.35 -10.49 23.40
C HIS A 384 19.92 -11.63 24.34
N VAL A 385 19.37 -12.73 23.82
CA VAL A 385 18.83 -13.84 24.62
C VAL A 385 19.68 -15.11 24.56
N VAL A 386 20.78 -15.10 23.81
CA VAL A 386 21.74 -16.22 23.73
C VAL A 386 22.99 -15.92 24.58
N PRO A 387 23.79 -16.93 24.96
CA PRO A 387 25.07 -16.70 25.66
C PRO A 387 26.00 -15.74 24.90
N PHE A 388 26.97 -15.13 25.60
CA PHE A 388 27.98 -14.28 24.97
C PHE A 388 28.71 -15.00 23.83
N GLY A 389 28.92 -14.34 22.69
CA GLY A 389 29.64 -14.89 21.54
C GLY A 389 28.77 -15.19 20.30
N PHE A 390 29.37 -15.89 19.34
CA PHE A 390 28.78 -16.22 18.04
C PHE A 390 27.94 -17.49 18.11
N HIS A 391 26.74 -17.45 17.54
CA HIS A 391 25.82 -18.59 17.46
C HIS A 391 25.27 -18.72 16.05
N GLU A 392 25.48 -19.89 15.43
CA GLU A 392 24.83 -20.20 14.17
C GLU A 392 23.34 -20.53 14.41
N VAL A 393 22.47 -19.98 13.56
CA VAL A 393 21.03 -20.21 13.61
C VAL A 393 20.63 -21.15 12.48
N VAL A 394 20.02 -22.28 12.87
CA VAL A 394 19.57 -23.28 11.90
C VAL A 394 18.41 -22.72 11.07
N SER A 395 18.50 -22.87 9.75
CA SER A 395 17.51 -22.34 8.79
C SER A 395 16.09 -22.91 8.95
N SER A 396 15.91 -23.95 9.76
CA SER A 396 14.60 -24.51 10.11
C SER A 396 13.84 -23.67 11.15
N ASP A 397 14.42 -22.60 11.70
CA ASP A 397 13.68 -21.64 12.53
C ASP A 397 12.57 -20.98 11.68
N PRO A 398 11.29 -21.18 12.01
CA PRO A 398 10.19 -20.69 11.19
C PRO A 398 10.07 -19.16 11.14
N MET A 399 10.53 -18.45 12.18
CA MET A 399 10.54 -16.98 12.19
C MET A 399 11.66 -16.41 11.34
N LEU A 400 12.83 -17.06 11.36
CA LEU A 400 13.90 -16.73 10.43
C LEU A 400 13.48 -17.03 8.99
N SER A 401 12.80 -18.16 8.76
CA SER A 401 12.23 -18.52 7.45
C SER A 401 11.23 -17.47 6.95
N TYR A 402 10.42 -16.90 7.85
CA TYR A 402 9.51 -15.78 7.56
C TYR A 402 10.28 -14.55 7.08
N TRP A 403 11.31 -14.10 7.81
CA TRP A 403 12.06 -12.92 7.41
C TRP A 403 12.88 -13.14 6.12
N ILE A 404 13.54 -14.30 5.98
CA ILE A 404 14.26 -14.68 4.75
C ILE A 404 13.31 -14.59 3.55
N MET A 405 12.09 -15.09 3.71
CA MET A 405 11.07 -15.03 2.69
C MET A 405 10.63 -13.60 2.37
N TYR A 406 10.48 -12.72 3.37
CA TYR A 406 10.18 -11.29 3.18
C TYR A 406 11.28 -10.58 2.40
N ASP A 407 12.55 -10.84 2.75
CA ASP A 407 13.73 -10.28 2.10
C ASP A 407 13.89 -10.78 0.65
N CYS A 408 13.75 -12.09 0.39
CA CYS A 408 13.70 -12.66 -0.96
C CYS A 408 12.57 -12.08 -1.84
N GLN A 409 11.51 -11.59 -1.20
CA GLN A 409 10.34 -11.05 -1.87
C GLN A 409 10.38 -9.52 -2.05
N GLY A 410 11.40 -8.83 -1.52
CA GLY A 410 11.46 -7.37 -1.54
C GLY A 410 10.31 -6.73 -0.76
N VAL A 411 9.90 -7.34 0.35
CA VAL A 411 8.74 -6.94 1.13
C VAL A 411 9.13 -5.90 2.18
N SER A 412 8.98 -4.61 1.83
CA SER A 412 8.98 -3.51 2.80
C SER A 412 7.63 -3.36 3.51
N GLU A 413 7.63 -3.37 4.85
CA GLU A 413 6.54 -2.83 5.66
C GLU A 413 7.06 -1.59 6.40
N PRO A 414 6.25 -0.52 6.56
CA PRO A 414 6.59 0.57 7.47
C PRO A 414 6.57 0.07 8.92
N ARG A 415 7.48 0.57 9.78
CA ARG A 415 7.36 0.36 11.24
C ARG A 415 6.12 1.13 11.71
N LEU A 416 5.13 0.42 12.28
CA LEU A 416 4.15 1.06 13.15
C LEU A 416 4.87 1.53 14.41
N VAL A 417 5.21 2.82 14.46
CA VAL A 417 5.57 3.48 15.71
C VAL A 417 4.27 3.61 16.49
N LEU A 418 4.07 2.73 17.46
CA LEU A 418 3.05 2.97 18.49
C LEU A 418 3.51 4.20 19.26
N ASN A 419 2.94 5.36 18.95
CA ASN A 419 3.01 6.51 19.82
C ASN A 419 2.19 6.16 21.06
N GLU A 420 2.86 5.71 22.11
CA GLU A 420 2.31 5.69 23.46
C GLU A 420 1.97 7.16 23.82
N ARG A 421 0.69 7.42 24.09
CA ARG A 421 0.24 8.65 24.75
C ARG A 421 0.30 8.47 26.25
#